data_AF-A0A958ZZE1-F1
#
_entry.id   AF-A0A958ZZE1-F1
#
_cell.length_a   1.000
_cell.length_b   1.000
_cell.length_c   1.000
_cell.angle_alpha   90.00
_cell.angle_beta   90.00
_cell.angle_gamma   90.00
#
_symmetry.space_group_name_H-M   'P 1'
#
loop_
_entity.id
_entity.type
_entity.pdbx_description
1 polymer ?
#
loop_
_entity_poly.entity_id
_entity_poly.type
_entity_poly.pdbx_seq_one_letter_code
_entity_poly.pdbx_strand_id
1 'polypeptide(L)'
;MIEEIVKAFSLVLLPSAIKFIFGPLAGKAAGLHIITTMVATAAGMMASVLAFTYFGEFMRFRILAYFNKKNPDGHSKNRKNATFWKKYGLVGISLLTPVILTPIGGTILAVSVSPKKGRILLSMLVSACVWSVIITSAVYFGYDAIIVLIKKIQPV
;
A
#
# COMPACT_ATOMS: atom_id res chain seq x y z
N MET A 1 -26.81 1.31 5.29
CA MET A 1 -25.95 1.57 4.11
C MET A 1 -25.14 2.86 4.24
N ILE A 2 -25.75 4.04 4.44
CA ILE A 2 -25.01 5.31 4.52
C ILE A 2 -24.00 5.32 5.69
N GLU A 3 -24.39 4.87 6.89
CA GLU A 3 -23.47 4.80 8.04
C GLU A 3 -22.25 3.90 7.78
N GLU A 4 -22.46 2.78 7.11
CA GLU A 4 -21.39 1.84 6.78
C GLU A 4 -20.36 2.50 5.84
N ILE A 5 -20.85 3.25 4.84
CA ILE A 5 -20.03 4.01 3.90
C ILE A 5 -19.25 5.12 4.62
N VAL A 6 -19.91 5.87 5.51
CA VAL A 6 -19.26 6.96 6.27
C VAL A 6 -18.16 6.40 7.18
N LYS A 7 -18.43 5.29 7.87
CA LYS A 7 -17.43 4.60 8.72
C LYS A 7 -16.29 4.03 7.87
N ALA A 8 -16.58 3.43 6.72
CA ALA A 8 -15.55 2.92 5.82
C ALA A 8 -14.64 4.04 5.29
N PHE A 9 -15.20 5.20 4.95
CA PHE A 9 -14.43 6.35 4.48
C PHE A 9 -13.57 6.97 5.59
N SER A 10 -14.15 7.26 6.76
CA SER A 10 -13.45 7.96 7.84
C SER A 10 -12.50 7.06 8.63
N LEU A 11 -12.93 5.84 8.97
CA LEU A 11 -12.23 4.95 9.90
C LEU A 11 -11.32 3.94 9.20
N VAL A 12 -11.59 3.59 7.94
CA VAL A 12 -10.81 2.54 7.24
C VAL A 12 -9.91 3.14 6.17
N LEU A 13 -10.46 3.99 5.30
CA LEU A 13 -9.73 4.54 4.16
C LEU A 13 -8.60 5.49 4.60
N LEU A 14 -8.88 6.47 5.48
CA LEU A 14 -7.85 7.41 5.93
C LEU A 14 -6.72 6.75 6.74
N PRO A 15 -6.99 5.85 7.70
CA PRO A 15 -5.91 5.22 8.46
C PRO A 15 -5.08 4.25 7.62
N SER A 16 -5.71 3.49 6.72
CA SER A 16 -4.99 2.58 5.81
C SER A 16 -4.08 3.32 4.82
N ALA A 17 -4.42 4.57 4.47
CA ALA A 17 -3.57 5.44 3.67
C ALA A 17 -2.23 5.76 4.34
N ILE A 18 -2.19 5.85 5.68
CA ILE A 18 -0.98 6.09 6.46
C ILE A 18 -0.23 4.77 6.73
N LYS A 19 -0.96 3.77 7.25
CA LYS A 19 -0.41 2.44 7.53
C LYS A 19 -1.49 1.40 7.26
N PHE A 20 -1.18 0.47 6.35
CA PHE A 20 -2.14 -0.48 5.80
C PHE A 20 -2.95 -1.23 6.86
N ILE A 21 -2.29 -1.68 7.93
CA ILE A 21 -2.89 -2.50 8.99
C ILE A 21 -3.99 -1.80 9.79
N PHE A 22 -4.01 -0.46 9.81
CA PHE A 22 -5.05 0.28 10.54
C PHE A 22 -6.42 0.16 9.90
N GLY A 23 -6.51 -0.05 8.58
CA GLY A 23 -7.77 -0.26 7.90
C GLY A 23 -8.54 -1.48 8.44
N PRO A 24 -7.96 -2.69 8.38
CA PRO A 24 -8.58 -3.90 8.90
C PRO A 24 -8.93 -3.85 10.38
N LEU A 25 -8.05 -3.28 11.21
CA LEU A 25 -8.27 -3.12 12.64
C LEU A 25 -9.45 -2.20 12.92
N ALA A 26 -9.47 -1.01 12.31
CA ALA A 26 -10.57 -0.06 12.47
C ALA A 26 -11.88 -0.59 11.90
N GLY A 27 -11.82 -1.35 10.80
CA GLY A 27 -13.01 -1.96 10.21
C GLY A 27 -13.67 -2.99 11.13
N LYS A 28 -12.87 -3.88 11.72
CA LYS A 28 -13.37 -4.84 12.72
C LYS A 28 -13.90 -4.12 13.96
N ALA A 29 -13.18 -3.12 14.46
CA ALA A 29 -13.58 -2.34 15.64
C ALA A 29 -14.88 -1.55 15.40
N ALA A 30 -15.11 -1.09 14.17
CA ALA A 30 -16.33 -0.38 13.78
C ALA A 30 -17.51 -1.33 13.43
N GLY A 31 -17.31 -2.65 13.50
CA GLY A 31 -18.33 -3.66 13.17
C GLY A 31 -18.68 -3.70 11.68
N LEU A 32 -17.75 -3.31 10.80
CA LEU A 32 -17.98 -3.29 9.35
C LEU A 32 -17.98 -4.70 8.76
N HIS A 33 -18.62 -4.85 7.61
CA HIS A 33 -18.53 -6.10 6.87
C HIS A 33 -17.09 -6.34 6.38
N ILE A 34 -16.69 -7.61 6.31
CA ILE A 34 -15.33 -7.98 5.94
C ILE A 34 -14.97 -7.48 4.54
N ILE A 35 -15.89 -7.60 3.58
CA ILE A 35 -15.68 -7.16 2.19
C ILE A 35 -15.57 -5.63 2.11
N THR A 36 -16.42 -4.89 2.85
CA THR A 36 -16.37 -3.41 2.84
C THR A 36 -15.05 -2.92 3.43
N THR A 37 -14.55 -3.58 4.48
CA THR A 37 -13.24 -3.31 5.05
C THR A 37 -12.10 -3.63 4.08
N MET A 38 -12.18 -4.76 3.35
CA MET A 38 -11.16 -5.13 2.37
C MET A 38 -11.05 -4.09 1.23
N VAL A 39 -12.19 -3.69 0.67
CA VAL A 39 -12.25 -2.71 -0.42
C VAL A 39 -11.79 -1.34 0.07
N ALA A 40 -12.27 -0.88 1.23
CA ALA A 40 -11.89 0.41 1.78
C ALA A 40 -10.40 0.48 2.16
N THR A 41 -9.82 -0.61 2.67
CA THR A 41 -8.39 -0.70 2.99
C THR A 41 -7.53 -0.61 1.72
N ALA A 42 -7.89 -1.37 0.69
CA ALA A 42 -7.19 -1.31 -0.60
C ALA A 42 -7.32 0.08 -1.24
N ALA A 43 -8.51 0.68 -1.19
CA ALA A 43 -8.77 2.03 -1.68
C ALA A 43 -7.95 3.10 -0.93
N GLY A 44 -7.85 3.00 0.40
CA GLY A 44 -7.07 3.93 1.22
C GLY A 44 -5.57 3.88 0.91
N MET A 45 -5.01 2.67 0.79
CA MET A 45 -3.64 2.49 0.31
C MET A 45 -3.45 3.13 -1.08
N MET A 46 -4.37 2.84 -2.02
CA MET A 46 -4.28 3.36 -3.37
C MET A 46 -4.43 4.88 -3.43
N ALA A 47 -5.20 5.51 -2.53
CA ALA A 47 -5.30 6.96 -2.43
C ALA A 47 -3.93 7.60 -2.13
N SER A 48 -3.19 7.06 -1.15
CA SER A 48 -1.81 7.48 -0.88
C SER A 48 -0.89 7.22 -2.06
N VAL A 49 -0.96 6.02 -2.66
CA VAL A 49 -0.11 5.68 -3.81
C VAL A 49 -0.34 6.65 -4.97
N LEU A 50 -1.60 6.98 -5.27
CA LEU A 50 -1.94 7.97 -6.30
C LEU A 50 -1.37 9.33 -5.91
N ALA A 51 -1.67 9.83 -4.72
CA ALA A 51 -1.18 11.12 -4.25
C ALA A 51 0.34 11.25 -4.42
N PHE A 52 1.12 10.27 -3.92
CA PHE A 52 2.58 10.32 -3.97
C PHE A 52 3.19 9.95 -5.33
N THR A 53 2.51 9.15 -6.17
CA THR A 53 2.97 8.87 -7.53
C THR A 53 2.87 10.12 -8.41
N TYR A 54 1.79 10.88 -8.30
CA TYR A 54 1.60 12.12 -9.07
C TYR A 54 2.36 13.30 -8.45
N PHE A 55 2.37 13.44 -7.11
CA PHE A 55 3.13 14.48 -6.42
C PHE A 55 4.65 14.26 -6.50
N GLY A 56 5.09 13.00 -6.46
CA GLY A 56 6.50 12.63 -6.59
C GLY A 56 7.09 13.08 -7.93
N GLU A 57 6.29 13.16 -9.00
CA GLU A 57 6.76 13.72 -10.27
C GLU A 57 7.01 15.23 -10.24
N PHE A 58 6.19 15.99 -9.50
CA PHE A 58 6.44 17.42 -9.29
C PHE A 58 7.79 17.64 -8.62
N MET A 59 8.12 16.81 -7.61
CA MET A 59 9.44 16.81 -7.00
C MET A 59 10.53 16.28 -7.93
N ARG A 60 10.23 15.26 -8.73
CA ARG A 60 11.15 14.67 -9.71
C ARG A 60 11.63 15.71 -10.72
N PHE A 61 10.75 16.58 -11.21
CA PHE A 61 11.13 17.68 -12.10
C PHE A 61 12.11 18.66 -11.44
N ARG A 62 11.93 19.00 -10.15
CA ARG A 62 12.85 19.91 -9.44
C ARG A 62 14.16 19.24 -9.00
N ILE A 63 14.11 18.00 -8.54
CA ILE A 63 15.27 17.26 -8.02
C ILE A 63 16.14 16.72 -9.16
N LEU A 64 15.55 16.16 -10.23
CA LEU A 64 16.36 15.79 -11.40
C LEU A 64 16.91 17.02 -12.10
N ALA A 65 16.20 18.15 -12.20
CA ALA A 65 16.80 19.37 -12.75
C ALA A 65 18.05 19.83 -11.96
N TYR A 66 18.09 19.56 -10.66
CA TYR A 66 19.25 19.85 -9.81
C TYR A 66 20.39 18.82 -9.96
N PHE A 67 20.07 17.53 -10.15
CA PHE A 67 21.07 16.47 -10.34
C PHE A 67 21.50 16.21 -11.79
N ASN A 68 20.80 16.74 -12.81
CA ASN A 68 21.14 16.56 -14.22
C ASN A 68 22.17 17.56 -14.76
N LYS A 69 23.04 18.11 -13.91
CA LYS A 69 24.21 18.86 -14.38
C LYS A 69 25.33 17.86 -14.73
N LYS A 70 25.42 17.54 -16.03
CA LYS A 70 26.44 16.74 -16.72
C LYS A 70 26.49 15.23 -16.41
N ASN A 71 26.07 14.44 -17.40
CA ASN A 71 27.06 13.69 -18.18
C ASN A 71 26.51 13.41 -19.59
N PRO A 72 27.02 14.11 -20.63
CA PRO A 72 27.02 13.54 -21.96
C PRO A 72 28.07 12.42 -21.97
N ASP A 73 27.71 11.31 -22.61
CA ASP A 73 28.61 10.23 -23.04
C ASP A 73 28.93 9.09 -22.05
N GLY A 74 28.81 7.87 -22.59
CA GLY A 74 29.57 6.70 -22.13
C GLY A 74 28.89 5.78 -21.10
N HIS A 75 28.04 4.85 -21.57
CA HIS A 75 28.26 3.40 -21.40
C HIS A 75 27.03 2.58 -21.85
N SER A 76 27.04 2.26 -23.13
CA SER A 76 26.46 1.03 -23.68
C SER A 76 27.13 -0.18 -23.01
N LYS A 77 26.43 -0.92 -22.13
CA LYS A 77 26.57 -2.40 -22.02
C LYS A 77 25.67 -3.15 -21.03
N ASN A 78 24.81 -2.52 -20.22
CA ASN A 78 23.99 -3.29 -19.24
C ASN A 78 22.48 -2.98 -19.22
N ARG A 79 21.87 -2.76 -20.40
CA ARG A 79 20.42 -2.55 -20.53
C ARG A 79 19.58 -3.70 -19.95
N LYS A 80 20.04 -4.96 -20.03
CA LYS A 80 19.32 -6.13 -19.53
C LYS A 80 19.26 -6.15 -17.99
N ASN A 81 20.39 -5.95 -17.31
CA ASN A 81 20.44 -5.91 -15.83
C ASN A 81 19.68 -4.71 -15.26
N ALA A 82 19.77 -3.54 -15.91
CA ALA A 82 18.96 -2.37 -15.54
C ALA A 82 17.46 -2.60 -15.70
N THR A 83 17.03 -3.45 -16.64
CA THR A 83 15.60 -3.77 -16.85
C THR A 83 15.11 -4.80 -15.85
N PHE A 84 15.97 -5.75 -15.46
CA PHE A 84 15.68 -6.73 -14.40
C PHE A 84 15.46 -6.04 -13.05
N TRP A 85 16.39 -5.18 -12.62
CA TRP A 85 16.25 -4.39 -11.39
C TRP A 85 14.98 -3.52 -11.39
N LYS A 86 14.62 -2.92 -12.53
CA LYS A 86 13.38 -2.13 -12.66
C LYS A 86 12.10 -2.96 -12.55
N LYS A 87 12.10 -4.22 -13.01
CA LYS A 87 10.90 -5.08 -12.98
C LYS A 87 10.75 -5.79 -11.63
N TYR A 88 11.80 -6.44 -11.15
CA TYR A 88 11.76 -7.21 -9.91
C TYR A 88 11.86 -6.33 -8.66
N GLY A 89 12.59 -5.22 -8.73
CA GLY A 89 12.63 -4.24 -7.65
C GLY A 89 11.26 -3.60 -7.40
N LEU A 90 10.53 -3.23 -8.45
CA LEU A 90 9.19 -2.65 -8.32
C LEU A 90 8.19 -3.64 -7.69
N VAL A 91 8.17 -4.88 -8.18
CA VAL A 91 7.28 -5.92 -7.67
C VAL A 91 7.59 -6.21 -6.20
N GLY A 92 8.87 -6.39 -5.86
CA GLY A 92 9.30 -6.61 -4.47
C GLY A 92 8.89 -5.46 -3.55
N ILE A 93 9.19 -4.21 -3.92
CA ILE A 93 8.80 -3.03 -3.14
C ILE A 93 7.29 -3.02 -2.92
N SER A 94 6.49 -3.21 -3.98
CA SER A 94 5.04 -3.18 -3.87
C SER A 94 4.49 -4.27 -2.95
N LEU A 95 5.02 -5.50 -3.02
CA LEU A 95 4.60 -6.62 -2.15
C LEU A 95 5.01 -6.42 -0.69
N LEU A 96 6.17 -5.81 -0.45
CA LEU A 96 6.64 -5.48 0.90
C LEU A 96 5.96 -4.23 1.46
N THR A 97 5.28 -3.43 0.63
CA THR A 97 4.71 -2.14 1.03
C THR A 97 3.62 -2.22 2.08
N PRO A 98 2.60 -3.08 1.99
CA PRO A 98 1.55 -3.12 3.00
C PRO A 98 1.98 -3.77 4.33
N VAL A 99 3.09 -4.53 4.33
CA VAL A 99 3.56 -5.28 5.51
C VAL A 99 4.69 -4.58 6.23
N ILE A 100 5.75 -4.23 5.49
CA ILE A 100 7.01 -3.72 6.07
C ILE A 100 7.11 -2.21 5.86
N LEU A 101 6.84 -1.75 4.64
CA LEU A 101 6.90 -0.31 4.37
C LEU A 101 5.55 0.34 4.73
N THR A 102 5.46 1.65 4.53
CA THR A 102 4.19 2.36 4.55
C THR A 102 3.74 2.58 3.10
N PRO A 103 2.43 2.67 2.80
CA PRO A 103 1.95 3.05 1.47
C PRO A 103 2.68 4.28 0.91
N ILE A 104 2.95 5.27 1.77
CA ILE A 104 3.71 6.48 1.44
C ILE A 104 5.17 6.14 1.09
N GLY A 105 5.90 5.49 2.01
CA GLY A 105 7.31 5.17 1.81
C GLY A 105 7.58 4.21 0.65
N GLY A 106 6.75 3.17 0.53
CA GLY A 106 6.82 2.21 -0.58
C GLY A 106 6.55 2.86 -1.94
N THR A 107 5.64 3.84 -1.99
CA THR A 107 5.39 4.61 -3.23
C THR A 107 6.58 5.49 -3.59
N ILE A 108 7.19 6.18 -2.62
CA ILE A 108 8.39 7.00 -2.87
C ILE A 108 9.52 6.14 -3.45
N LEU A 109 9.78 4.97 -2.86
CA LEU A 109 10.78 4.03 -3.36
C LEU A 109 10.41 3.50 -4.76
N ALA A 110 9.14 3.16 -5.00
CA ALA A 110 8.66 2.67 -6.28
C ALA A 110 8.81 3.70 -7.41
N VAL A 111 8.56 4.98 -7.13
CA VAL A 111 8.75 6.10 -8.07
C VAL A 111 10.22 6.31 -8.42
N SER A 112 11.14 6.08 -7.46
CA SER A 112 12.58 6.15 -7.73
C SER A 112 13.08 4.99 -8.60
N VAL A 113 12.48 3.80 -8.49
CA VAL A 113 12.89 2.61 -9.26
C VAL A 113 12.25 2.57 -10.65
N SER A 114 10.97 2.90 -10.77
CA SER A 114 10.22 2.80 -12.02
C SER A 114 9.83 4.18 -12.56
N PRO A 115 10.16 4.50 -13.83
CA PRO A 115 9.68 5.73 -14.46
C PRO A 115 8.24 5.63 -14.98
N LYS A 116 7.65 4.42 -15.06
CA LYS A 116 6.32 4.21 -15.65
C LYS A 116 5.26 4.15 -14.54
N LYS A 117 4.45 5.21 -14.41
CA LYS A 117 3.34 5.31 -13.44
C LYS A 117 2.40 4.13 -13.48
N GLY A 118 1.93 3.75 -14.67
CA GLY A 118 0.98 2.65 -14.83
C GLY A 118 1.50 1.31 -14.27
N ARG A 119 2.82 1.07 -14.33
CA ARG A 119 3.41 -0.12 -13.71
C ARG A 119 3.40 -0.04 -12.18
N ILE A 120 3.70 1.13 -11.61
CA ILE A 120 3.68 1.35 -10.16
C ILE A 120 2.26 1.15 -9.63
N LEU A 121 1.28 1.80 -10.27
CA LEU A 121 -0.11 1.73 -9.86
C LEU A 121 -0.65 0.29 -9.94
N LEU A 122 -0.35 -0.42 -11.03
CA LEU A 122 -0.83 -1.79 -11.21
C LEU A 122 -0.16 -2.76 -10.23
N SER A 123 1.15 -2.63 -9.97
CA SER A 123 1.82 -3.47 -8.97
C SER A 123 1.34 -3.19 -7.54
N MET A 124 1.13 -1.91 -7.21
CA MET A 124 0.61 -1.50 -5.89
C MET A 124 -0.84 -1.92 -5.70
N LEU A 125 -1.67 -1.87 -6.75
CA LEU A 125 -3.06 -2.31 -6.71
C LEU A 125 -3.15 -3.82 -6.47
N VAL A 126 -2.39 -4.62 -7.23
CA VAL A 126 -2.36 -6.08 -7.04
C VAL A 126 -1.89 -6.42 -5.63
N SER A 127 -0.84 -5.75 -5.15
CA SER A 127 -0.36 -5.93 -3.78
C SER A 127 -1.42 -5.55 -2.74
N ALA A 128 -2.08 -4.39 -2.91
CA ALA A 128 -3.13 -3.91 -2.02
C ALA A 128 -4.30 -4.90 -1.95
N CYS A 129 -4.75 -5.45 -3.08
CA CYS A 129 -5.81 -6.45 -3.11
C CYS A 129 -5.40 -7.73 -2.38
N VAL A 130 -4.22 -8.28 -2.68
CA VAL A 130 -3.73 -9.52 -2.06
C VAL A 130 -3.60 -9.35 -0.54
N TRP A 131 -2.91 -8.29 -0.10
CA TRP A 131 -2.68 -8.06 1.33
C TRP A 131 -3.93 -7.60 2.08
N SER A 132 -4.86 -6.92 1.42
CA SER A 132 -6.14 -6.55 2.02
C SER A 132 -6.92 -7.80 2.38
N VAL A 133 -6.99 -8.79 1.48
CA VAL A 133 -7.65 -10.07 1.76
C VAL A 133 -6.95 -10.80 2.91
N ILE A 134 -5.62 -10.94 2.85
CA ILE A 134 -4.85 -11.68 3.86
C ILE A 134 -4.98 -11.03 5.25
N ILE A 135 -4.68 -9.74 5.37
CA ILE A 135 -4.64 -9.05 6.68
C ILE A 135 -6.05 -8.86 7.23
N THR A 136 -7.04 -8.52 6.39
CA THR A 136 -8.42 -8.38 6.88
C THR A 136 -8.96 -9.70 7.39
N SER A 137 -8.72 -10.80 6.67
CA SER A 137 -9.11 -12.13 7.15
C SER A 137 -8.40 -12.48 8.45
N ALA A 138 -7.08 -12.27 8.54
CA ALA A 138 -6.30 -12.54 9.74
C ALA A 138 -6.81 -11.74 10.96
N VAL A 139 -7.14 -10.45 10.78
CA VAL A 139 -7.66 -9.61 11.85
C VAL A 139 -9.06 -10.06 12.27
N TYR A 140 -9.95 -10.34 11.31
CA TYR A 140 -11.34 -10.68 11.62
C TYR A 140 -11.45 -12.03 12.34
N PHE A 141 -10.83 -13.07 11.80
CA PHE A 141 -10.87 -14.42 12.38
C PHE A 141 -9.97 -14.52 13.62
N GLY A 142 -8.82 -13.84 13.63
CA GLY A 142 -7.93 -13.79 14.79
C GLY A 142 -8.59 -13.14 15.99
N TYR A 143 -9.31 -12.03 15.79
CA TYR A 143 -10.08 -11.39 16.86
C TYR A 143 -11.12 -12.34 17.46
N ASP A 144 -11.88 -13.04 16.61
CA ASP A 144 -12.92 -13.96 17.07
C ASP A 144 -12.33 -15.14 17.87
N ALA A 145 -11.20 -15.70 17.40
CA ALA A 145 -10.48 -16.75 18.11
C ALA A 145 -9.96 -16.30 19.49
N ILE A 146 -9.41 -15.07 19.57
CA ILE A 146 -8.94 -14.50 20.83
C ILE A 146 -10.09 -14.31 21.82
N ILE A 147 -11.23 -13.77 21.36
CA ILE A 147 -12.41 -13.58 22.22
C ILE A 147 -12.96 -14.92 22.73
N VAL A 148 -13.01 -15.95 21.89
CA VAL A 148 -13.40 -17.30 22.31
C VAL A 148 -12.45 -17.85 23.37
N LEU A 149 -11.14 -17.67 23.18
CA LEU A 149 -10.13 -18.10 24.15
C LEU A 149 -10.28 -17.37 25.50
N ILE A 150 -10.47 -16.04 25.47
CA ILE A 150 -10.66 -15.24 26.68
C ILE A 150 -11.89 -15.71 27.46
N LYS A 151 -13.02 -15.93 26.77
CA LYS A 151 -14.24 -16.46 27.40
C LYS A 151 -14.05 -17.84 28.01
N LYS A 152 -13.18 -18.67 27.43
CA LYS A 152 -12.85 -20.00 27.97
C LYS A 152 -11.97 -19.93 29.23
N ILE A 153 -11.11 -18.92 29.34
CA ILE A 153 -10.18 -18.72 30.47
C ILE A 153 -10.84 -17.98 31.64
N GLN A 154 -11.82 -17.13 31.37
CA GLN A 154 -12.62 -16.42 32.37
C GLN A 154 -14.09 -16.86 32.29
N PRO A 155 -14.42 -18.08 32.77
CA PRO A 155 -15.81 -18.46 32.95
C PRO A 155 -16.37 -17.64 34.12
N VAL A 156 -17.00 -16.51 33.80
CA VAL A 156 -17.91 -15.80 34.72
C VAL A 156 -19.31 -16.32 34.46
#